data_AF-A0A8S3UIW1-F1
#
_entry.id   AF-A0A8S3UIW1-F1
#
_cell.length_a   1.000
_cell.length_b   1.000
_cell.length_c   1.000
_cell.angle_alpha   90.00
_cell.angle_beta   90.00
_cell.angle_gamma   90.00
#
_symmetry.space_group_name_H-M   'P 1'
#
loop_
_entity.id
_entity.type
_entity.pdbx_description
1 polymer ?
#
loop_
_entity_poly.entity_id
_entity_poly.type
_entity_poly.pdbx_seq_one_letter_code
_entity_poly.pdbx_strand_id
1 'polypeptide(L)'
;MYCCICKSPLHLSNTVGEKLFGLSGIIMIRCDLCATVTDVQTGKRGPTGSYDINTKAALGMIHAGIGPTHLQNFLAECNLPSISENTLRKKEKELSKQIGEVANTSCRTAQEEEKAQSTNNNVEASFDGGWQKRGSGWNYNSNTGKNDVFSKTS
;
A
#
# COMPACT_ATOMS: atom_id res chain seq x y z
N MET A 1 24.03 9.07 -7.03
CA MET A 1 24.03 7.89 -7.92
C MET A 1 25.43 7.76 -8.49
N TYR A 2 26.04 6.56 -8.44
CA TYR A 2 27.44 6.36 -8.83
C TYR A 2 27.55 5.25 -9.85
N CYS A 3 28.52 5.37 -10.76
CA CYS A 3 28.80 4.34 -11.75
C CYS A 3 29.16 3.02 -11.05
N CYS A 4 28.64 1.89 -11.54
CA CYS A 4 28.94 0.58 -11.00
C CYS A 4 30.43 0.20 -11.14
N ILE A 5 31.13 0.72 -12.16
CA ILE A 5 32.54 0.43 -12.45
C ILE A 5 33.47 1.47 -11.83
N CYS A 6 33.53 2.69 -12.38
CA CYS A 6 34.53 3.68 -11.98
C CYS A 6 34.16 4.49 -10.73
N LYS A 7 32.98 4.24 -10.14
CA LYS A 7 32.45 4.94 -8.95
C LYS A 7 32.31 6.46 -9.10
N SER A 8 32.42 7.00 -10.30
CA SER A 8 32.19 8.42 -10.54
C SER A 8 30.71 8.78 -10.34
N PRO A 9 30.40 10.03 -9.98
CA PRO A 9 29.02 10.52 -9.98
C PRO A 9 28.38 10.35 -11.35
N LEU A 10 27.10 9.98 -11.36
CA LEU A 10 26.26 9.89 -12.57
C LEU A 10 25.37 11.13 -12.68
N HIS A 11 25.22 11.66 -13.89
CA HIS A 11 24.34 12.78 -14.20
C HIS A 11 23.03 12.29 -14.81
N LEU A 12 21.90 12.80 -14.29
CA LEU A 12 20.55 12.48 -14.81
C LEU A 12 20.35 12.88 -16.28
N SER A 13 21.07 13.90 -16.76
CA SER A 13 21.05 14.31 -18.17
C SER A 13 21.51 13.21 -19.12
N ASN A 14 22.28 12.24 -18.64
CA ASN A 14 22.82 11.13 -19.44
C ASN A 14 21.96 9.88 -19.34
N THR A 15 20.67 10.06 -19.01
CA THR A 15 19.70 8.98 -19.01
C THR A 15 19.51 8.49 -20.44
N VAL A 16 19.79 7.20 -20.66
CA VAL A 16 19.61 6.54 -21.97
C VAL A 16 18.28 5.81 -22.05
N GLY A 17 17.60 5.63 -20.92
CA GLY A 17 16.22 5.15 -20.89
C GLY A 17 15.73 4.85 -19.48
N GLU A 18 14.46 4.47 -19.42
CA GLU A 18 13.76 4.17 -18.18
C GLU A 18 12.88 2.92 -18.36
N LYS A 19 12.78 2.11 -17.32
CA LYS A 19 11.83 1.00 -17.22
C LYS A 19 10.95 1.18 -15.98
N LEU A 20 9.65 1.35 -16.20
CA LEU A 20 8.67 1.54 -15.13
C LEU A 20 8.02 0.22 -14.70
N PHE A 21 7.75 0.11 -13.40
CA PHE A 21 7.08 -1.01 -12.75
C PHE A 21 6.04 -0.46 -11.76
N GLY A 22 4.99 0.17 -12.27
CA GLY A 22 4.04 0.95 -11.47
C GLY A 22 4.63 2.32 -11.12
N LEU A 23 4.62 2.68 -9.84
CA LEU A 23 5.11 3.98 -9.35
C LEU A 23 6.64 4.08 -9.18
N SER A 24 7.39 3.04 -9.53
CA SER A 24 8.84 3.01 -9.40
C SER A 24 9.45 2.30 -10.60
N GLY A 25 10.71 2.58 -10.89
CA GLY A 25 11.39 2.12 -12.08
C GLY A 25 12.89 1.93 -11.90
N ILE A 26 13.52 1.67 -13.03
CA ILE A 26 14.97 1.62 -13.20
C ILE A 26 15.33 2.69 -14.23
N ILE A 27 16.20 3.62 -13.84
CA ILE A 27 16.77 4.62 -14.73
C ILE A 27 18.13 4.11 -15.19
N MET A 28 18.31 4.00 -16.50
CA MET A 28 19.56 3.56 -17.12
C MET A 28 20.38 4.82 -17.45
N ILE A 29 21.50 5.03 -16.75
CA ILE A 29 22.32 6.23 -16.91
C ILE A 29 23.70 5.86 -17.45
N ARG A 30 24.13 6.53 -18.52
CA ARG A 30 25.47 6.38 -19.10
C ARG A 30 26.49 7.22 -18.32
N CYS A 31 27.59 6.61 -17.92
CA CYS A 31 28.72 7.31 -17.30
C CYS A 31 29.54 8.08 -18.34
N ASP A 32 29.88 9.34 -18.06
CA ASP A 32 30.70 10.16 -18.97
C ASP A 32 32.17 9.70 -19.04
N LEU A 33 32.70 9.14 -17.96
CA LEU A 33 34.12 8.77 -17.89
C LEU A 33 34.42 7.42 -18.52
N CYS A 34 33.59 6.41 -18.28
CA CYS A 34 33.84 5.03 -18.73
C CYS A 34 32.79 4.51 -19.71
N ALA A 35 31.85 5.34 -20.14
CA ALA A 35 30.74 5.02 -21.06
C ALA A 35 29.80 3.88 -20.60
N THR A 36 30.00 3.32 -19.40
CA THR A 36 29.20 2.21 -18.87
C THR A 36 27.81 2.69 -18.48
N VAL A 37 26.79 1.91 -18.86
CA VAL A 37 25.41 2.14 -18.44
C VAL A 37 25.18 1.49 -17.08
N THR A 38 24.75 2.28 -16.11
CA THR A 38 24.42 1.82 -14.76
C THR A 38 22.92 1.89 -14.55
N ASP A 39 22.36 0.78 -14.05
CA ASP A 39 20.96 0.67 -13.67
C ASP A 39 20.76 1.24 -12.26
N VAL A 40 20.04 2.35 -12.17
CA VAL A 40 19.70 2.99 -10.91
C VAL A 40 18.25 2.70 -10.55
N GLN A 41 18.04 2.01 -9.43
CA GLN A 41 16.71 1.78 -8.88
C GLN A 41 16.16 3.08 -8.28
N THR A 42 14.91 3.44 -8.61
CA THR A 42 14.27 4.65 -8.06
C THR A 42 13.62 4.42 -6.70
N GLY A 43 13.60 3.18 -6.20
CA GLY A 43 12.92 2.84 -4.96
C GLY A 43 13.37 1.51 -4.36
N LYS A 44 12.97 1.30 -3.11
CA LYS A 44 13.23 0.06 -2.38
C LYS A 44 12.32 -1.07 -2.89
N ARG A 45 12.87 -2.27 -2.97
CA ARG A 45 12.14 -3.51 -3.28
C ARG A 45 11.90 -4.31 -2.01
N GLY A 46 10.71 -4.87 -1.91
CA GLY A 46 10.34 -5.78 -0.84
C GLY A 46 10.88 -7.19 -1.07
N PRO A 47 10.66 -8.11 -0.10
CA PRO A 47 11.13 -9.50 -0.17
C PRO A 47 10.62 -10.27 -1.39
N THR A 48 9.44 -9.90 -1.90
CA THR A 48 8.79 -10.50 -3.07
C THR A 48 9.25 -9.89 -4.40
N GLY A 49 10.24 -9.00 -4.38
CA GLY A 49 10.81 -8.35 -5.57
C GLY A 49 10.00 -7.17 -6.12
N SER A 50 8.77 -6.93 -5.60
CA SER A 50 7.96 -5.76 -5.95
C SER A 50 8.45 -4.50 -5.25
N TYR A 51 8.36 -3.35 -5.91
CA TYR A 51 8.67 -2.06 -5.28
C TYR A 51 7.70 -1.74 -4.13
N ASP A 52 8.25 -1.30 -3.00
CA ASP A 52 7.50 -1.00 -1.78
C ASP A 52 6.44 0.06 -2.00
N ILE A 53 6.70 1.03 -2.90
CA ILE A 53 5.76 2.11 -3.21
C ILE A 53 4.44 1.59 -3.79
N ASN A 54 4.46 0.49 -4.55
CA ASN A 54 3.23 -0.09 -5.12
C ASN A 54 2.37 -0.72 -4.02
N THR A 55 3.01 -1.36 -3.04
CA THR A 55 2.31 -1.91 -1.86
C THR A 55 1.75 -0.78 -1.01
N LYS A 56 2.50 0.31 -0.81
CA LYS A 56 2.03 1.50 -0.09
C LYS A 56 0.87 2.20 -0.80
N ALA A 57 0.90 2.30 -2.12
CA ALA A 57 -0.21 2.84 -2.90
C ALA A 57 -1.46 1.96 -2.78
N ALA A 58 -1.33 0.64 -2.82
CA ALA A 58 -2.43 -0.29 -2.57
C ALA A 58 -2.98 -0.19 -1.14
N LEU A 59 -2.10 0.01 -0.13
CA LEU A 59 -2.54 0.25 1.24
C LEU A 59 -3.29 1.60 1.36
N GLY A 60 -2.78 2.64 0.71
CA GLY A 60 -3.46 3.95 0.63
C GLY A 60 -4.82 3.85 -0.06
N MET A 61 -4.94 3.03 -1.10
CA MET A 61 -6.21 2.71 -1.78
C MET A 61 -7.22 2.08 -0.82
N ILE A 62 -6.81 1.05 -0.07
CA ILE A 62 -7.65 0.39 0.96
C ILE A 62 -8.03 1.40 2.06
N HIS A 63 -7.05 2.14 2.57
CA HIS A 63 -7.24 3.14 3.62
C HIS A 63 -8.10 4.32 3.16
N ALA A 64 -8.15 4.65 1.87
CA ALA A 64 -9.03 5.70 1.36
C ALA A 64 -10.41 5.18 0.95
N GLY A 65 -10.62 3.86 0.98
CA GLY A 65 -11.87 3.24 0.52
C GLY A 65 -12.15 3.42 -0.96
N ILE A 66 -11.10 3.56 -1.76
CA ILE A 66 -11.21 3.76 -3.20
C ILE A 66 -10.82 2.49 -3.96
N GLY A 67 -11.41 2.27 -5.14
CA GLY A 67 -11.02 1.16 -6.01
C GLY A 67 -9.78 1.46 -6.87
N PRO A 68 -9.23 0.45 -7.56
CA PRO A 68 -8.09 0.60 -8.46
C PRO A 68 -8.26 1.70 -9.51
N THR A 69 -9.46 1.83 -10.10
CA THR A 69 -9.78 2.86 -11.10
C THR A 69 -9.65 4.27 -10.54
N HIS A 70 -10.14 4.51 -9.33
CA HIS A 70 -10.03 5.82 -8.68
C HIS A 70 -8.56 6.18 -8.39
N LEU A 71 -7.76 5.21 -7.93
CA LEU A 71 -6.33 5.43 -7.74
C LEU A 71 -5.63 5.74 -9.07
N GLN A 72 -5.94 4.99 -10.14
CA GLN A 72 -5.35 5.24 -11.47
C GLN A 72 -5.72 6.61 -12.01
N ASN A 73 -6.98 7.03 -11.89
CA ASN A 73 -7.42 8.35 -12.31
C ASN A 73 -6.72 9.46 -11.51
N PHE A 74 -6.59 9.29 -10.20
CA PHE A 74 -5.84 10.22 -9.35
C PHE A 74 -4.37 10.34 -9.78
N LEU A 75 -3.71 9.22 -10.07
CA LEU A 75 -2.32 9.22 -10.56
C LEU A 75 -2.21 9.87 -11.94
N ALA A 76 -3.16 9.62 -12.83
CA ALA A 76 -3.21 10.24 -14.15
C ALA A 76 -3.34 11.77 -14.05
N GLU A 77 -4.20 12.26 -13.15
CA GLU A 77 -4.37 13.70 -12.91
C GLU A 77 -3.11 14.36 -12.34
N CYS A 78 -2.31 13.61 -11.59
CA CYS A 78 -1.00 14.04 -11.09
C CYS A 78 0.14 13.91 -12.12
N ASN A 79 -0.14 13.44 -13.35
CA ASN A 79 0.87 13.08 -14.35
C ASN A 79 1.89 12.04 -13.85
N LEU A 80 1.43 11.11 -13.00
CA LEU A 80 2.24 10.02 -12.47
C LEU A 80 1.96 8.71 -13.22
N PRO A 81 2.96 7.81 -13.33
CA PRO A 81 2.77 6.51 -13.96
C PRO A 81 1.75 5.67 -13.18
N SER A 82 0.88 4.97 -13.91
CA SER A 82 -0.17 4.17 -13.28
C SER A 82 0.33 2.79 -12.88
N ILE A 83 -0.31 2.21 -11.86
CA ILE A 83 -0.14 0.80 -11.49
C ILE A 83 -1.23 -0.01 -12.16
N SER A 84 -0.88 -1.10 -12.84
CA SER A 84 -1.87 -1.99 -13.45
C SER A 84 -2.88 -2.51 -12.44
N GLU A 85 -4.14 -2.59 -12.86
CA GLU A 85 -5.25 -3.03 -12.00
C GLU A 85 -5.00 -4.44 -11.42
N ASN A 86 -4.48 -5.36 -12.24
CA ASN A 86 -4.13 -6.71 -11.80
C ASN A 86 -3.11 -6.70 -10.65
N THR A 87 -2.12 -5.81 -10.71
CA THR A 87 -1.12 -5.65 -9.66
C THR A 87 -1.74 -5.08 -8.40
N LEU A 88 -2.62 -4.08 -8.53
CA LEU A 88 -3.34 -3.50 -7.41
C LEU A 88 -4.23 -4.52 -6.72
N ARG A 89 -5.04 -5.29 -7.47
CA ARG A 89 -5.91 -6.34 -6.92
C ARG A 89 -5.13 -7.44 -6.20
N LYS A 90 -3.97 -7.83 -6.75
CA LYS A 90 -3.09 -8.80 -6.10
C LYS A 90 -2.57 -8.27 -4.77
N LYS A 91 -2.13 -7.01 -4.73
CA LYS A 91 -1.66 -6.34 -3.51
C LYS A 91 -2.77 -6.10 -2.50
N GLU A 92 -3.95 -5.73 -2.97
CA GLU A 92 -5.14 -5.58 -2.15
C GLU A 92 -5.45 -6.88 -1.42
N LYS A 93 -5.47 -8.02 -2.13
CA LYS A 93 -5.75 -9.33 -1.53
C LYS A 93 -4.69 -9.76 -0.50
N GLU A 94 -3.42 -9.47 -0.77
CA GLU A 94 -2.30 -9.70 0.16
C GLU A 94 -2.47 -8.88 1.45
N LEU A 95 -2.75 -7.59 1.30
CA LEU A 95 -2.91 -6.64 2.40
C LEU A 95 -4.17 -6.91 3.22
N SER A 96 -5.31 -7.20 2.58
CA SER A 96 -6.57 -7.51 3.28
C SER A 96 -6.43 -8.71 4.21
N LYS A 97 -5.64 -9.71 3.82
CA LYS A 97 -5.34 -10.85 4.69
C LYS A 97 -4.55 -10.41 5.94
N GLN A 98 -3.49 -9.63 5.75
CA GLN A 98 -2.65 -9.13 6.85
C GLN A 98 -3.43 -8.21 7.80
N ILE A 99 -4.26 -7.32 7.24
CA ILE A 99 -5.13 -6.43 8.02
C ILE A 99 -6.13 -7.26 8.83
N GLY A 100 -6.73 -8.29 8.24
CA GLY A 100 -7.64 -9.19 8.95
C GLY A 100 -6.95 -9.97 10.08
N GLU A 101 -5.72 -10.44 9.88
CA GLU A 101 -4.93 -11.10 10.93
C GLU A 101 -4.65 -10.15 12.10
N VAL A 102 -4.23 -8.91 11.81
CA VAL A 102 -3.98 -7.87 12.84
C VAL A 102 -5.27 -7.54 13.59
N ALA A 103 -6.38 -7.34 12.88
CA ALA A 103 -7.69 -7.08 13.48
C ALA A 103 -8.11 -8.21 14.43
N ASN A 104 -7.98 -9.47 14.00
CA ASN A 104 -8.29 -10.63 14.83
C ASN A 104 -7.41 -10.71 16.09
N THR A 105 -6.11 -10.45 15.97
CA THR A 105 -5.22 -10.43 17.13
C THR A 105 -5.60 -9.32 18.10
N SER A 106 -5.95 -8.13 17.60
CA SER A 106 -6.40 -7.01 18.43
C SER A 106 -7.69 -7.33 19.16
N CYS A 107 -8.67 -7.95 18.48
CA CYS A 107 -9.90 -8.41 19.11
C CYS A 107 -9.65 -9.46 20.18
N ARG A 108 -8.77 -10.43 19.92
CA ARG A 108 -8.46 -11.48 20.88
C ARG A 108 -7.79 -10.91 22.13
N THR A 109 -6.83 -10.00 21.98
CA THR A 109 -6.18 -9.34 23.13
C THR A 109 -7.19 -8.53 23.93
N ALA A 110 -8.03 -7.72 23.29
CA ALA A 110 -9.10 -6.99 23.98
C ALA A 110 -10.06 -7.95 24.71
N GLN A 111 -10.42 -9.08 24.10
CA GLN A 111 -11.28 -10.09 24.73
C GLN A 111 -10.62 -10.73 25.96
N GLU A 112 -9.32 -10.99 25.91
CA GLU A 112 -8.55 -11.53 27.05
C GLU A 112 -8.47 -10.51 28.20
N GLU A 113 -8.24 -9.23 27.90
CA GLU A 113 -8.22 -8.14 28.88
C GLU A 113 -9.58 -7.96 29.57
N GLU A 114 -10.67 -7.96 28.79
CA GLU A 114 -12.04 -7.86 29.32
C GLU A 114 -12.41 -9.07 30.19
N LYS A 115 -12.00 -10.29 29.81
CA LYS A 115 -12.19 -11.50 30.63
C LYS A 115 -11.41 -11.47 31.93
N ALA A 116 -10.22 -10.85 31.96
CA ALA A 116 -9.44 -10.72 33.18
C ALA A 116 -10.06 -9.74 34.19
N GLN A 117 -10.87 -8.79 33.71
CA GLN A 117 -11.53 -7.77 34.52
C GLN A 117 -12.99 -8.09 34.85
N SER A 118 -13.58 -9.08 34.17
CA SER A 118 -14.99 -9.48 34.31
C SER A 118 -15.15 -10.83 35.03
N THR A 119 -16.22 -10.99 35.80
CA THR A 119 -16.62 -12.30 36.37
C THR A 119 -17.27 -13.22 35.34
N ASN A 120 -17.52 -12.74 34.12
CA ASN A 120 -18.22 -13.44 33.06
C ASN A 120 -17.26 -13.83 31.93
N ASN A 121 -17.15 -15.14 31.66
CA ASN A 121 -16.23 -15.68 30.65
C ASN A 121 -16.77 -15.58 29.21
N ASN A 122 -18.03 -15.18 29.02
CA ASN A 122 -18.66 -15.01 27.70
C ASN A 122 -18.56 -13.56 27.21
N VAL A 123 -17.33 -13.12 26.93
CA VAL A 123 -17.06 -11.87 26.22
C VAL A 123 -16.74 -12.20 24.77
N GLU A 124 -17.45 -11.61 23.82
CA GLU A 124 -17.12 -11.65 22.39
C GLU A 124 -16.60 -10.29 21.95
N ALA A 125 -15.50 -10.28 21.20
CA ALA A 125 -14.95 -9.07 20.58
C ALA A 125 -14.98 -9.23 19.06
N SER A 126 -15.51 -8.24 18.36
CA SER A 126 -15.49 -8.17 16.90
C SER A 126 -14.91 -6.85 16.42
N PHE A 127 -14.22 -6.91 15.27
CA PHE A 127 -13.72 -5.75 14.56
C PHE A 127 -14.61 -5.52 13.34
N ASP A 128 -15.29 -4.37 13.31
CA ASP A 128 -16.01 -3.93 12.12
C ASP A 128 -15.20 -2.80 11.46
N GLY A 129 -14.57 -3.14 10.35
CA GLY A 129 -13.88 -2.21 9.47
C GLY A 129 -14.72 -1.99 8.23
N GLY A 130 -15.47 -0.90 8.19
CA GLY A 130 -16.41 -0.60 7.13
C GLY A 130 -16.28 0.82 6.58
N TRP A 131 -16.35 0.96 5.27
CA TRP A 131 -16.62 2.26 4.65
C TRP A 131 -18.12 2.54 4.80
N GLN A 132 -18.48 3.54 5.61
CA GLN A 132 -19.88 3.96 5.72
C GLN A 132 -20.41 4.35 4.34
N LYS A 133 -21.69 4.09 4.08
CA LYS A 133 -22.44 4.78 3.01
C LYS A 133 -23.09 6.02 3.62
N ARG A 134 -23.03 7.17 2.95
CA ARG A 134 -23.66 8.39 3.47
C ARG A 134 -25.19 8.20 3.51
N GLY A 135 -25.82 8.63 4.60
CA GLY A 135 -27.27 8.61 4.79
C GLY A 135 -28.00 9.73 4.05
N SER A 136 -27.73 9.94 2.76
CA SER A 136 -28.38 11.00 1.96
C SER A 136 -29.45 10.49 1.00
N GLY A 137 -29.88 9.23 1.12
CA GLY A 137 -30.86 8.61 0.21
C GLY A 137 -30.34 8.29 -1.20
N TRP A 138 -29.11 8.70 -1.51
CA TRP A 138 -28.39 8.39 -2.75
C TRP A 138 -27.12 7.59 -2.43
N ASN A 139 -26.88 6.53 -3.19
CA ASN A 139 -25.92 5.45 -2.88
C ASN A 139 -24.47 5.87 -3.22
N TYR A 140 -23.94 6.88 -2.53
CA TYR A 140 -22.55 7.33 -2.67
C TYR A 140 -21.67 6.77 -1.55
N ASN A 141 -20.46 6.30 -1.91
CA ASN A 141 -19.46 5.84 -0.94
C ASN A 141 -18.91 7.04 -0.13
N SER A 142 -18.66 6.85 1.18
CA SER A 142 -18.09 7.91 2.03
C SER A 142 -16.58 8.06 1.83
N ASN A 143 -16.07 9.28 2.00
CA ASN A 143 -14.63 9.61 1.88
C ASN A 143 -13.81 9.27 3.15
N THR A 144 -14.44 8.72 4.19
CA THR A 144 -13.82 8.45 5.50
C THR A 144 -14.37 7.15 6.07
N GLY A 145 -13.49 6.39 6.70
CA GLY A 145 -13.71 5.01 7.12
C GLY A 145 -13.61 4.98 8.61
N LYS A 146 -14.50 4.20 9.20
CA LYS A 146 -14.61 4.09 10.63
C LYS A 146 -14.27 2.66 10.99
N ASN A 147 -13.34 2.51 11.94
CA ASN A 147 -12.98 1.24 12.52
C ASN A 147 -13.48 1.29 13.96
N ASP A 148 -14.45 0.45 14.29
CA ASP A 148 -14.97 0.35 15.65
C ASP A 148 -14.74 -1.08 16.17
N VAL A 149 -14.26 -1.18 17.41
CA VAL A 149 -14.14 -2.45 18.13
C VAL A 149 -15.35 -2.56 19.04
N PHE A 150 -16.10 -3.64 18.90
CA PHE A 150 -17.27 -3.90 19.73
C PHE A 150 -16.99 -5.08 20.66
N SER A 151 -17.31 -4.91 21.94
CA SER A 151 -17.36 -5.98 22.94
C SER A 151 -18.81 -6.20 23.36
N LYS A 152 -19.26 -7.46 23.38
CA LYS A 152 -20.54 -7.86 23.98
C LYS A 152 -20.29 -8.82 25.13
N THR A 153 -20.88 -8.52 26.28
CA THR A 153 -21.04 -9.42 27.42
C THR A 153 -22.42 -10.04 27.36
N SER A 154 -22.49 -11.37 27.25
CA SER A 154 -23.75 -12.15 27.23
C SER A 154 -24.32 -12.36 28.63
#